data_AF-A0A7Y6XQ41-F1
#
_entry.id   AF-A0A7Y6XQ41-F1
#
_cell.length_a   1.000
_cell.length_b   1.000
_cell.length_c   1.000
_cell.angle_alpha   90.00
_cell.angle_beta   90.00
_cell.angle_gamma   90.00
#
_symmetry.space_group_name_H-M   'P 1'
#
loop_
_entity.id
_entity.type
_entity.pdbx_description
1 polymer ?
#
loop_
_entity_poly.entity_id
_entity_poly.type
_entity_poly.pdbx_seq_one_letter_code
_entity_poly.pdbx_strand_id
1 'polypeptide(L)' 'LNCSGTNVKRFRGLEGLQNLREIDCSNTKVFKFDRLTDLKKLEKITCFNTGLRQNDIDKLLESLPDVEVVFY' A
#
# COMPACT_ATOMS: atom_id res chain seq x y z
N LEU A 1 9.38 -1.16 -2.79
CA LEU A 1 9.70 -0.75 -1.41
C LEU A 1 9.30 -1.88 -0.47
N ASN A 2 10.24 -2.42 0.29
CA ASN A 2 9.93 -3.42 1.30
C ASN A 2 10.00 -2.78 2.69
N CYS A 3 8.88 -2.76 3.39
CA CYS A 3 8.76 -2.35 4.78
C CYS A 3 8.12 -3.44 5.64
N SER A 4 8.19 -4.69 5.16
CA SER A 4 7.66 -5.86 5.84
C SER A 4 8.32 -6.06 7.21
N GLY A 5 7.54 -6.45 8.21
CA GLY A 5 8.00 -6.69 9.58
C GLY A 5 8.39 -5.43 10.36
N THR A 6 8.10 -4.24 9.84
CA THR A 6 8.35 -2.97 10.53
C THR A 6 7.12 -2.47 11.28
N ASN A 7 7.32 -1.54 12.21
CA ASN A 7 6.22 -0.95 12.98
C ASN A 7 5.56 0.25 12.27
N VAL A 8 5.64 0.28 10.93
CA VAL A 8 5.05 1.34 10.09
C VAL A 8 3.54 1.33 10.28
N LYS A 9 2.97 2.53 10.49
CA LYS A 9 1.53 2.75 10.64
C LYS A 9 0.93 3.57 9.50
N ARG A 10 1.77 4.34 8.80
CA ARG A 10 1.38 5.26 7.71
C ARG A 10 2.51 5.41 6.71
N PHE A 11 2.16 5.58 5.44
CA PHE A 11 3.08 5.79 4.33
C PHE A 11 3.47 7.27 4.13
N ARG A 12 3.86 7.96 5.21
CA ARG A 12 4.32 9.35 5.08
C ARG A 12 5.63 9.41 4.30
N GLY A 13 5.72 10.33 3.35
CA GLY A 13 6.94 10.57 2.54
C GLY A 13 7.09 9.67 1.31
N LEU A 14 6.13 8.78 1.03
CA LEU A 14 6.15 8.00 -0.22
C LEU A 14 5.65 8.77 -1.44
N GLU A 15 4.98 9.92 -1.25
CA GLU A 15 4.41 10.77 -2.32
C GLU A 15 5.43 11.16 -3.41
N GLY A 16 6.70 11.32 -3.04
CA GLY A 16 7.78 11.67 -3.96
C GLY A 16 8.31 10.49 -4.79
N LEU A 17 7.92 9.25 -4.47
CA LEU A 17 8.43 8.05 -5.12
C LEU A 17 7.62 7.71 -6.38
N GLN A 18 7.56 8.64 -7.32
CA GLN A 18 6.77 8.54 -8.56
C GLN A 18 7.14 7.35 -9.47
N ASN A 19 8.30 6.73 -9.24
CA ASN A 19 8.76 5.54 -9.97
C ASN A 19 8.59 4.23 -9.18
N LEU A 20 7.89 4.26 -8.04
CA LEU A 20 7.66 3.07 -7.24
C LEU A 20 6.63 2.16 -7.90
N ARG A 21 7.01 0.91 -8.17
CA ARG A 21 6.15 -0.09 -8.82
C ARG A 21 5.60 -1.14 -7.85
N GLU A 22 6.36 -1.48 -6.83
CA GLU A 22 5.99 -2.53 -5.88
C GLU A 22 6.11 -2.05 -4.44
N ILE A 23 5.16 -2.40 -3.58
CA ILE A 23 5.22 -2.18 -2.13
C ILE A 23 4.93 -3.50 -1.40
N ASP A 24 5.80 -3.86 -0.47
CA ASP A 24 5.53 -4.90 0.53
C ASP A 24 5.45 -4.24 1.91
N CYS A 25 4.28 -4.33 2.54
CA CYS A 25 4.01 -3.83 3.89
C CYS A 25 3.44 -4.94 4.79
N SER A 26 3.80 -6.18 4.52
CA SER A 26 3.37 -7.34 5.30
C SER A 26 3.84 -7.28 6.76
N ASN A 27 3.08 -7.82 7.70
CA ASN A 27 3.41 -7.79 9.13
C ASN A 27 3.67 -6.38 9.69
N THR A 28 2.93 -5.38 9.20
CA THR A 28 3.00 -4.00 9.70
C THR A 28 1.69 -3.59 10.38
N LYS A 29 1.67 -2.41 11.00
CA LYS A 29 0.46 -1.85 11.64
C LYS A 29 -0.18 -0.77 10.77
N VAL A 30 0.04 -0.83 9.46
CA VAL A 30 -0.64 0.02 8.49
C VAL A 30 -2.13 -0.32 8.52
N PHE A 31 -2.95 0.71 8.56
CA PHE A 31 -4.42 0.59 8.61
C PHE A 31 -5.13 1.41 7.53
N LYS A 32 -4.37 2.08 6.65
CA LYS A 32 -4.91 2.81 5.50
C LYS A 32 -3.84 3.08 4.44
N PHE A 33 -4.24 3.09 3.18
CA PHE A 33 -3.40 3.44 2.03
C PHE A 33 -3.41 4.94 1.69
N ASP A 34 -3.39 5.79 2.72
CA ASP A 34 -3.28 7.24 2.52
C ASP A 34 -1.97 7.56 1.79
N ARG A 35 -2.05 8.48 0.81
CA ARG A 35 -0.90 8.99 0.02
C ARG A 35 -0.29 8.02 -0.99
N LEU A 36 -0.86 6.84 -1.19
CA LEU A 36 -0.44 5.93 -2.27
C LEU A 36 -1.15 6.21 -3.60
N THR A 37 -2.29 6.92 -3.58
CA THR A 37 -3.12 7.23 -4.75
C THR A 37 -2.43 8.08 -5.82
N ASP A 38 -1.37 8.81 -5.42
CA ASP A 38 -0.55 9.64 -6.31
C ASP A 38 0.56 8.83 -7.00
N LEU A 39 0.79 7.57 -6.59
CA LEU A 39 1.80 6.68 -7.18
C LEU A 39 1.24 5.99 -8.43
N LYS A 40 1.14 6.73 -9.54
CA LYS A 40 0.55 6.24 -10.80
C LYS A 40 1.29 5.07 -11.46
N LYS A 41 2.53 4.81 -11.07
CA LYS A 41 3.33 3.67 -11.57
C LYS A 41 3.30 2.45 -10.65
N LEU A 42 2.50 2.49 -9.59
CA LEU A 42 2.37 1.39 -8.66
C LEU A 42 1.58 0.27 -9.33
N GLU A 43 2.18 -0.91 -9.41
CA GLU A 43 1.66 -2.09 -10.10
C GLU A 43 1.29 -3.19 -9.10
N LYS A 44 2.00 -3.28 -7.97
CA LYS A 44 1.77 -4.34 -6.98
C LYS A 44 1.90 -3.87 -5.54
N ILE A 45 0.99 -4.33 -4.69
CA ILE A 45 1.01 -4.11 -3.25
C ILE A 45 0.78 -5.44 -2.54
N THR A 46 1.65 -5.75 -1.58
CA THR A 46 1.52 -6.91 -0.71
C THR A 46 1.32 -6.43 0.73
N CYS A 47 0.23 -6.86 1.37
CA CYS A 47 -0.19 -6.32 2.67
C CYS A 47 -0.78 -7.39 3.61
N PHE A 48 -0.05 -8.49 3.82
CA PHE A 48 -0.46 -9.56 4.74
C PHE A 48 -0.31 -9.16 6.21
N ASN A 49 -1.21 -9.65 7.08
CA ASN A 49 -1.14 -9.42 8.53
C ASN A 49 -0.95 -7.93 8.88
N THR A 50 -1.82 -7.09 8.32
CA THR A 50 -1.86 -5.64 8.56
C THR A 50 -3.15 -5.24 9.26
N GLY A 51 -3.24 -3.97 9.67
CA GLY A 51 -4.48 -3.40 10.22
C GLY A 51 -5.45 -2.88 9.15
N LEU A 52 -5.19 -3.15 7.86
CA LEU A 52 -6.02 -2.74 6.75
C LEU A 52 -7.32 -3.52 6.74
N ARG A 53 -8.41 -2.85 6.37
CA ARG A 53 -9.71 -3.49 6.15
C ARG A 53 -9.97 -3.58 4.66
N GLN A 54 -10.91 -4.45 4.29
CA GLN A 54 -11.34 -4.59 2.89
C GLN A 54 -11.67 -3.23 2.25
N ASN A 55 -12.42 -2.38 2.95
CA ASN A 55 -12.78 -1.03 2.48
C ASN A 55 -11.57 -0.10 2.22
N ASP A 56 -10.43 -0.32 2.88
CA ASP A 56 -9.21 0.44 2.60
C ASP A 56 -8.59 -0.01 1.26
N ILE A 57 -8.69 -1.31 0.96
CA ILE A 57 -8.27 -1.88 -0.32
C ILE A 57 -9.19 -1.40 -1.44
N ASP A 58 -10.51 -1.44 -1.22
CA ASP A 58 -11.49 -1.03 -2.22
C ASP A 58 -11.28 0.43 -2.65
N LYS A 59 -11.07 1.34 -1.69
CA LYS A 59 -10.76 2.76 -1.98
C LYS A 59 -9.47 2.97 -2.76
N LEU A 60 -8.48 2.11 -2.50
CA LEU A 60 -7.23 2.15 -3.24
C LEU A 60 -7.47 1.73 -4.70
N LEU A 61 -8.23 0.64 -4.92
CA LEU A 61 -8.61 0.16 -6.25
C LEU A 61 -9.50 1.15 -7.00
N GLU A 62 -10.37 1.90 -6.31
CA GLU A 62 -11.14 3.00 -6.92
C GLU A 62 -10.22 4.10 -7.48
N SER A 63 -9.07 4.32 -6.85
CA SER A 63 -8.09 5.35 -7.26
C SER A 63 -7.02 4.84 -8.22
N LEU A 64 -6.68 3.54 -8.12
CA LEU A 64 -5.64 2.83 -8.86
C LEU A 64 -6.19 1.45 -9.27
N PRO A 65 -7.06 1.38 -10.30
CA PRO A 65 -7.75 0.15 -10.67
C PRO A 65 -6.83 -0.92 -11.25
N ASP A 66 -5.68 -0.53 -11.80
CA ASP A 66 -4.70 -1.44 -12.41
C ASP A 66 -3.72 -2.06 -11.39
N VAL A 67 -3.78 -1.68 -10.11
CA VAL A 67 -2.83 -2.18 -9.11
C VAL A 67 -3.24 -3.57 -8.61
N GLU A 68 -2.30 -4.50 -8.59
CA GLU A 68 -2.51 -5.83 -8.01
C GLU A 68 -2.31 -5.74 -6.49
N VAL A 69 -3.38 -6.00 -5.72
CA VAL A 69 -3.31 -6.06 -4.26
C VAL A 69 -3.37 -7.51 -3.81
N VAL A 70 -2.29 -7.96 -3.16
CA VAL A 70 -2.18 -9.29 -2.56
C VAL A 70 -2.36 -9.17 -1.05
N PHE A 71 -3.47 -9.71 -0.55
CA PHE A 71 -3.83 -9.74 0.87
C PHE A 71 -4.44 -11.12 1.21
N TYR A 72 -4.30 -11.55 2.47
CA TYR A 72 -4.82 -12.82 3.03
C TYR A 72 -5.20 -12.60 4.49
#